data_AF-A0A924CNH5-F1
#
_entry.id   AF-A0A924CNH5-F1
#
_cell.length_a   1.000
_cell.length_b   1.000
_cell.length_c   1.000
_cell.angle_alpha   90.00
_cell.angle_beta   90.00
_cell.angle_gamma   90.00
#
_symmetry.space_group_name_H-M   'P 1'
#
loop_
_entity.id
_entity.type
_entity.pdbx_description
1 polymer ?
#
loop_
_entity_poly.entity_id
_entity_poly.type
_entity_poly.pdbx_seq_one_letter_code
_entity_poly.pdbx_strand_id
1 'polypeptide(L)'
;MILMTSKVITYSSAYTLVPTYECFNRCTYCNFRHDIGTSGWISLELATLTLRSLPTTICETLILSGEVHPQSRDRMAWFEHLYVLCERAIELGFLPHTNVGPLSYPEMARLKTVNVSMGLMLEQSTPHLLDTVHRHAPSKNPALRLHQLRQAGELKIPFTTGILVGLGETADDRVESLKAIAQVQREFGHLQECILQPYSPGTQETWMGNGFDLRELPTLVAIARDILPINMAIQIPPNLVTQPSMLLACLEAGASDLGGISPIDEVNPDYPHPSVGSLSQVLKPAGWSLEARLPVYSQYIEWLTPRLKEAIALREQTF
;
A
#
# COMPACT_ATOMS: atom_id res chain seq x y z
N MET A 1 -9.43 32.44 -23.44
CA MET A 1 -8.68 31.73 -22.40
C MET A 1 -9.64 30.79 -21.69
N ILE A 2 -9.64 29.51 -22.07
CA ILE A 2 -10.34 28.48 -21.31
C ILE A 2 -9.53 28.34 -20.01
N LEU A 3 -10.14 28.59 -18.85
CA LEU A 3 -9.53 28.20 -17.58
C LEU A 3 -9.38 26.69 -17.62
N MET A 4 -8.18 26.20 -17.89
CA MET A 4 -7.84 24.81 -17.64
C MET A 4 -7.90 24.65 -16.12
N THR A 5 -8.96 24.01 -15.63
CA THR A 5 -8.97 23.46 -14.27
C THR A 5 -7.77 22.51 -14.20
N SER A 6 -6.77 22.86 -13.39
CA SER A 6 -5.58 22.01 -13.18
C SER A 6 -6.04 20.62 -12.78
N LYS A 7 -5.55 19.58 -13.48
CA LYS A 7 -5.81 18.20 -13.08
C LYS A 7 -4.86 17.87 -11.93
N VAL A 8 -5.38 17.40 -10.80
CA VAL A 8 -4.58 17.12 -9.60
C VAL A 8 -4.30 15.62 -9.50
N ILE A 9 -3.05 15.26 -9.23
CA ILE A 9 -2.62 13.91 -8.86
C ILE A 9 -1.94 13.98 -7.49
N THR A 10 -2.28 13.07 -6.58
CA THR A 10 -1.76 13.09 -5.20
C THR A 10 -0.68 12.04 -4.95
N TYR A 11 0.14 12.28 -3.94
CA TYR A 11 1.08 11.31 -3.40
C TYR A 11 1.24 11.49 -1.89
N SER A 12 1.61 10.45 -1.16
CA SER A 12 2.01 10.55 0.24
C SER A 12 3.54 10.53 0.34
N SER A 13 4.11 11.39 1.18
CA SER A 13 5.56 11.43 1.42
C SER A 13 5.91 10.46 2.54
N ALA A 14 6.48 9.31 2.18
CA ALA A 14 6.52 8.13 3.04
C ALA A 14 7.93 7.62 3.35
N TYR A 15 8.09 7.00 4.51
CA TYR A 15 9.22 6.14 4.83
C TYR A 15 8.74 4.75 5.20
N THR A 16 9.27 3.74 4.52
CA THR A 16 9.00 2.35 4.88
C THR A 16 9.89 1.93 6.03
N LEU A 17 9.30 1.69 7.19
CA LEU A 17 9.99 1.10 8.34
C LEU A 17 9.68 -0.39 8.37
N VAL A 18 10.71 -1.23 8.26
CA VAL A 18 10.57 -2.69 8.21
C VAL A 18 10.84 -3.32 9.57
N PRO A 19 9.81 -3.80 10.30
CA PRO A 19 10.01 -4.47 11.58
C PRO A 19 10.78 -5.78 11.42
N THR A 20 10.50 -6.53 10.36
CA THR A 20 11.25 -7.71 9.95
C THR A 20 10.98 -8.04 8.49
N TYR A 21 11.97 -8.59 7.80
CA TYR A 21 11.83 -9.18 6.46
C TYR A 21 11.42 -10.66 6.52
N GLU A 22 11.48 -11.28 7.69
CA GLU A 22 11.21 -12.70 7.85
C GLU A 22 9.74 -13.01 7.60
N CYS A 23 9.46 -13.95 6.70
CA CYS A 23 8.11 -14.28 6.31
C CYS A 23 7.93 -15.79 6.15
N PHE A 24 6.89 -16.35 6.78
CA PHE A 24 6.56 -17.77 6.64
C PHE A 24 5.98 -18.11 5.25
N ASN A 25 5.43 -17.12 4.55
CA ASN A 25 4.97 -17.30 3.17
C ASN A 25 6.17 -17.33 2.21
N ARG A 26 6.05 -18.12 1.14
CA ARG A 26 7.04 -18.24 0.08
C ARG A 26 6.42 -17.89 -1.27
N CYS A 27 5.94 -16.65 -1.40
CA CYS A 27 5.51 -16.10 -2.69
C CYS A 27 6.70 -16.08 -3.64
N THR A 28 6.60 -16.72 -4.81
CA THR A 28 7.77 -16.89 -5.69
C THR A 28 8.21 -15.61 -6.38
N TYR A 29 7.35 -14.60 -6.48
CA TYR A 29 7.62 -13.26 -7.06
C TYR A 29 8.10 -12.22 -6.03
N CYS A 30 8.19 -12.57 -4.74
CA CYS A 30 8.45 -11.58 -3.70
C CYS A 30 9.95 -11.36 -3.51
N ASN A 31 10.41 -10.13 -3.78
CA ASN A 31 11.80 -9.69 -3.58
C ASN A 31 12.09 -9.20 -2.14
N PHE A 32 11.07 -9.10 -1.30
CA PHE A 32 11.15 -8.56 0.06
C PHE A 32 11.40 -9.65 1.13
N ARG A 33 10.96 -10.89 0.90
CA ARG A 33 10.94 -11.90 1.95
C ARG A 33 12.35 -12.42 2.25
N HIS A 34 12.62 -12.62 3.53
CA HIS A 34 13.73 -13.45 4.02
C HIS A 34 13.20 -14.74 4.66
N ASP A 35 14.05 -15.76 4.74
CA ASP A 35 13.76 -16.99 5.48
C ASP A 35 13.74 -16.71 7.00
N ILE A 36 12.95 -17.47 7.73
CA ILE A 36 12.82 -17.31 9.19
C ILE A 36 14.18 -17.60 9.85
N GLY A 37 14.62 -16.70 10.73
CA GLY A 37 15.88 -16.80 11.47
C GLY A 37 17.11 -16.21 10.77
N THR A 38 16.96 -15.51 9.63
CA THR A 38 18.12 -14.96 8.89
C THR A 38 18.36 -13.46 9.11
N SER A 39 17.37 -12.67 9.55
CA SER A 39 17.52 -11.21 9.67
C SER A 39 17.03 -10.61 10.98
N GLY A 40 16.25 -11.37 11.78
CA GLY A 40 15.70 -10.90 13.04
C GLY A 40 14.72 -9.73 12.88
N TRP A 41 14.46 -9.04 13.99
CA TRP A 41 13.58 -7.87 14.05
C TRP A 41 14.40 -6.61 14.32
N ILE A 42 13.97 -5.48 13.75
CA ILE A 42 14.57 -4.18 14.06
C ILE A 42 14.41 -3.87 15.56
N SER A 43 15.38 -3.20 16.18
CA SER A 43 15.22 -2.73 17.54
C SER A 43 14.42 -1.41 17.57
N LEU A 44 13.70 -1.16 18.67
CA LEU A 44 13.03 0.14 18.87
C LEU A 44 14.01 1.31 18.85
N GLU A 45 15.23 1.11 19.36
CA GLU A 45 16.29 2.10 19.35
C GLU A 45 16.70 2.47 17.92
N LEU A 46 16.99 1.45 17.09
CA LEU A 46 17.38 1.67 15.69
C LEU A 46 16.24 2.33 14.91
N ALA A 47 15.00 1.83 15.06
CA ALA A 47 13.83 2.46 14.45
C ALA A 47 13.66 3.94 14.87
N THR A 48 13.88 4.25 16.15
CA THR A 48 13.81 5.62 16.67
C THR A 48 14.89 6.51 16.05
N LEU A 49 16.14 6.02 15.96
CA LEU A 49 17.25 6.75 15.35
C LEU A 49 16.98 7.02 13.87
N THR A 50 16.52 6.01 13.14
CA THR A 50 16.11 6.13 11.73
C THR A 50 15.05 7.20 11.57
N LEU A 51 13.92 7.11 12.28
CA LEU A 51 12.82 8.08 12.17
C LEU A 51 13.26 9.51 12.51
N ARG A 52 14.11 9.71 13.53
CA ARG A 52 14.65 11.03 13.89
C ARG A 52 15.55 11.63 12.81
N SER A 53 16.18 10.80 11.99
CA SER A 53 17.08 11.25 10.92
C SER A 53 16.33 11.69 9.66
N LEU A 54 15.03 11.38 9.55
CA LEU A 54 14.24 11.68 8.37
C LEU A 54 13.94 13.18 8.25
N PRO A 55 13.88 13.72 7.02
CA PRO A 55 13.47 15.09 6.79
C PRO A 55 12.02 15.32 7.23
N THR A 56 11.73 16.56 7.65
CA THR A 56 10.38 16.99 8.06
C THR A 56 9.36 16.94 6.92
N THR A 57 9.77 16.68 5.68
CA THR A 57 8.87 16.48 4.53
C THR A 57 8.25 15.08 4.49
N ILE A 58 8.80 14.09 5.22
CA ILE A 58 8.19 12.75 5.32
C ILE A 58 7.11 12.78 6.40
N CYS A 59 5.87 12.45 6.04
CA CYS A 59 4.73 12.43 6.96
C CYS A 59 4.29 11.02 7.33
N GLU A 60 4.37 10.09 6.38
CA GLU A 60 3.93 8.71 6.57
C GLU A 60 5.08 7.82 7.02
N THR A 61 4.81 7.00 8.03
CA THR A 61 5.64 5.82 8.32
C THR A 61 4.84 4.58 7.92
N LEU A 62 5.19 4.01 6.76
CA LEU A 62 4.64 2.74 6.33
C LEU A 62 5.31 1.62 7.13
N ILE A 63 4.58 1.03 8.06
CA ILE A 63 5.01 -0.16 8.80
C ILE A 63 4.75 -1.37 7.91
N LEU A 64 5.78 -1.79 7.17
CA LEU A 64 5.74 -2.93 6.25
C LEU A 64 6.53 -4.09 6.83
N SER A 65 5.92 -5.26 6.99
CA SER A 65 6.58 -6.41 7.63
C SER A 65 6.41 -7.69 6.83
N GLY A 66 7.41 -8.55 6.92
CA GLY A 66 7.24 -9.98 6.69
C GLY A 66 6.25 -10.55 7.71
N GLU A 67 5.63 -11.67 7.37
CA GLU A 67 4.54 -12.22 8.18
C GLU A 67 5.05 -13.24 9.19
N VAL A 68 4.60 -13.10 10.45
CA VAL A 68 4.75 -14.11 11.49
C VAL A 68 3.48 -14.97 11.55
N HIS A 69 3.64 -16.29 11.46
CA HIS A 69 2.53 -17.24 11.40
C HIS A 69 1.56 -17.05 12.60
N PRO A 70 0.22 -17.08 12.40
CA PRO A 70 -0.74 -16.84 13.49
C PRO A 70 -0.62 -17.81 14.68
N GLN A 71 -0.13 -19.03 14.45
CA GLN A 71 0.11 -20.04 15.48
C GLN A 71 1.57 -20.04 16.00
N SER A 72 2.40 -19.11 15.55
CA SER A 72 3.77 -18.99 16.07
C SER A 72 3.77 -18.54 17.53
N ARG A 73 4.67 -19.10 18.33
CA ARG A 73 4.93 -18.63 19.71
C ARG A 73 5.34 -17.15 19.75
N ASP A 74 5.92 -16.65 18.67
CA ASP A 74 6.44 -15.29 18.57
C ASP A 74 5.37 -14.29 18.08
N ARG A 75 4.16 -14.74 17.72
CA ARG A 75 3.09 -13.89 17.16
C ARG A 75 2.73 -12.72 18.08
N MET A 76 2.56 -12.99 19.38
CA MET A 76 2.22 -11.95 20.35
C MET A 76 3.36 -10.94 20.49
N ALA A 77 4.61 -11.40 20.63
CA ALA A 77 5.77 -10.52 20.75
C ALA A 77 5.97 -9.66 19.49
N TRP A 78 5.75 -10.23 18.31
CA TRP A 78 5.78 -9.51 17.03
C TRP A 78 4.71 -8.43 16.98
N PHE A 79 3.48 -8.76 17.35
CA PHE A 79 2.39 -7.80 17.38
C PHE A 79 2.64 -6.66 18.37
N GLU A 80 3.09 -6.95 19.60
CA GLU A 80 3.47 -5.91 20.57
C GLU A 80 4.57 -5.00 20.00
N HIS A 81 5.54 -5.58 19.30
CA HIS A 81 6.60 -4.81 18.67
C HIS A 81 6.07 -3.86 17.60
N LEU A 82 5.17 -4.32 16.71
CA LEU A 82 4.50 -3.46 15.73
C LEU A 82 3.77 -2.28 16.41
N TYR A 83 3.03 -2.56 17.48
CA TYR A 83 2.28 -1.55 18.22
C TYR A 83 3.21 -0.48 18.79
N VAL A 84 4.31 -0.89 19.44
CA VAL A 84 5.30 0.03 20.02
C VAL A 84 6.02 0.86 18.96
N LEU A 85 6.31 0.28 17.78
CA LEU A 85 6.86 1.04 16.65
C LEU A 85 5.89 2.12 16.14
N CYS A 86 4.59 1.80 16.05
CA CYS A 86 3.56 2.76 15.67
C CYS A 86 3.44 3.90 16.69
N GLU A 87 3.43 3.58 17.99
CA GLU A 87 3.40 4.61 19.04
C GLU A 87 4.61 5.53 18.97
N ARG A 88 5.80 4.96 18.79
CA ARG A 88 7.03 5.72 18.66
C ARG A 88 7.03 6.62 17.42
N ALA A 89 6.49 6.16 16.30
CA ALA A 89 6.33 6.98 15.10
C ALA A 89 5.42 8.20 15.37
N ILE A 90 4.29 8.02 16.06
CA ILE A 90 3.39 9.12 16.46
C ILE A 90 4.10 10.11 17.39
N GLU A 91 4.82 9.61 18.40
CA GLU A 91 5.59 10.45 19.33
C GLU A 91 6.62 11.34 18.61
N LEU A 92 7.14 10.88 17.48
CA LEU A 92 8.10 11.60 16.64
C LEU A 92 7.44 12.47 15.57
N GLY A 93 6.10 12.54 15.52
CA GLY A 93 5.34 13.38 14.60
C GLY A 93 5.03 12.74 13.24
N PHE A 94 5.25 11.43 13.08
CA PHE A 94 4.87 10.68 11.88
C PHE A 94 3.47 10.08 12.02
N LEU A 95 2.86 9.75 10.89
CA LEU A 95 1.53 9.13 10.80
C LEU A 95 1.69 7.67 10.36
N PRO A 96 1.45 6.68 11.24
CA PRO A 96 1.62 5.28 10.88
C PRO A 96 0.54 4.77 9.93
N HIS A 97 0.99 4.01 8.93
CA HIS A 97 0.18 3.18 8.05
C HIS A 97 0.72 1.76 8.12
N THR A 98 -0.06 0.79 8.61
CA THR A 98 0.43 -0.60 8.79
C THR A 98 -0.02 -1.51 7.65
N ASN A 99 0.92 -2.21 7.00
CA ASN A 99 0.67 -3.30 6.05
C ASN A 99 1.60 -4.49 6.37
N VAL A 100 1.08 -5.48 7.10
CA VAL A 100 1.89 -6.54 7.73
C VAL A 100 1.30 -7.94 7.50
N GLY A 101 0.53 -8.08 6.41
CA GLY A 101 -0.22 -9.29 6.12
C GLY A 101 -1.45 -9.46 7.01
N PRO A 102 -2.02 -10.68 7.07
CA PRO A 102 -3.26 -10.87 7.78
C PRO A 102 -3.18 -10.72 9.31
N LEU A 103 -4.17 -10.01 9.86
CA LEU A 103 -4.34 -9.71 11.27
C LEU A 103 -5.72 -10.21 11.72
N SER A 104 -5.79 -10.71 12.95
CA SER A 104 -7.06 -11.02 13.59
C SER A 104 -7.85 -9.74 13.92
N TYR A 105 -9.16 -9.89 14.12
CA TYR A 105 -10.03 -8.77 14.51
C TYR A 105 -9.52 -8.00 15.75
N PRO A 106 -9.10 -8.65 16.86
CA PRO A 106 -8.56 -7.92 18.01
C PRO A 106 -7.24 -7.21 17.73
N GLU A 107 -6.37 -7.80 16.91
CA GLU A 107 -5.10 -7.18 16.48
C GLU A 107 -5.38 -5.89 15.67
N MET A 108 -6.32 -5.94 14.72
CA MET A 108 -6.74 -4.75 13.96
C MET A 108 -7.40 -3.70 14.85
N ALA A 109 -8.31 -4.10 15.74
CA ALA A 109 -9.00 -3.18 16.65
C ALA A 109 -8.02 -2.42 17.54
N ARG A 110 -6.94 -3.09 17.97
CA ARG A 110 -5.88 -2.48 18.76
C ARG A 110 -4.94 -1.62 17.90
N LEU A 111 -4.50 -2.08 16.73
CA LEU A 111 -3.64 -1.27 15.84
C LEU A 111 -4.33 -0.01 15.32
N LYS A 112 -5.66 -0.03 15.18
CA LYS A 112 -6.48 1.14 14.84
C LYS A 112 -6.21 2.34 15.76
N THR A 113 -5.83 2.14 17.02
CA THR A 113 -5.61 3.25 17.96
C THR A 113 -4.32 4.02 17.69
N VAL A 114 -3.40 3.42 16.92
CA VAL A 114 -2.05 3.92 16.63
C VAL A 114 -1.75 3.98 15.12
N ASN A 115 -2.77 3.84 14.26
CA ASN A 115 -2.63 3.90 12.81
C ASN A 115 -3.71 4.80 12.20
N VAL A 116 -3.31 5.71 11.32
CA VAL A 116 -4.27 6.53 10.55
C VAL A 116 -4.82 5.78 9.34
N SER A 117 -4.10 4.76 8.88
CA SER A 117 -4.53 3.83 7.82
C SER A 117 -3.93 2.45 8.06
N MET A 118 -4.54 1.42 7.49
CA MET A 118 -3.95 0.08 7.41
C MET A 118 -4.11 -0.47 6.00
N GLY A 119 -3.31 -1.47 5.63
CA GLY A 119 -3.30 -1.98 4.26
C GLY A 119 -3.20 -3.50 4.19
N LEU A 120 -3.85 -4.06 3.17
CA LEU A 120 -3.69 -5.44 2.74
C LEU A 120 -4.04 -5.53 1.25
N MET A 121 -3.03 -5.78 0.41
CA MET A 121 -3.28 -6.08 -1.01
C MET A 121 -4.18 -7.30 -1.14
N LEU A 122 -5.28 -7.24 -1.89
CA LEU A 122 -6.07 -8.44 -2.20
C LEU A 122 -5.29 -9.35 -3.16
N GLU A 123 -4.50 -8.75 -4.05
CA GLU A 123 -3.71 -9.38 -5.12
C GLU A 123 -4.60 -10.00 -6.20
N GLN A 124 -5.40 -11.01 -5.84
CA GLN A 124 -6.40 -11.65 -6.69
C GLN A 124 -7.52 -12.25 -5.83
N SER A 125 -8.77 -12.19 -6.29
CA SER A 125 -9.93 -12.77 -5.62
C SER A 125 -10.19 -14.24 -5.98
N THR A 126 -9.80 -14.67 -7.18
CA THR A 126 -9.88 -16.06 -7.63
C THR A 126 -8.68 -16.87 -7.12
N PRO A 127 -8.78 -18.20 -6.93
CA PRO A 127 -7.73 -18.99 -6.30
C PRO A 127 -6.57 -19.38 -7.23
N HIS A 128 -6.56 -18.96 -8.50
CA HIS A 128 -5.57 -19.44 -9.48
C HIS A 128 -4.10 -19.25 -9.06
N LEU A 129 -3.77 -18.15 -8.37
CA LEU A 129 -2.39 -17.92 -7.91
C LEU A 129 -1.95 -18.91 -6.82
N LEU A 130 -2.87 -19.55 -6.10
CA LEU A 130 -2.57 -20.59 -5.12
C LEU A 130 -1.96 -21.85 -5.75
N ASP A 131 -2.21 -22.08 -7.05
CA ASP A 131 -1.62 -23.21 -7.76
C ASP A 131 -0.24 -22.86 -8.37
N THR A 132 0.10 -21.57 -8.43
CA THR A 132 1.31 -21.04 -9.04
C THR A 132 2.18 -20.31 -8.01
N VAL A 133 2.19 -18.99 -8.02
CA VAL A 133 3.14 -18.15 -7.31
C VAL A 133 2.87 -18.04 -5.81
N HIS A 134 1.67 -18.41 -5.37
CA HIS A 134 1.27 -18.46 -3.96
C HIS A 134 1.19 -19.89 -3.40
N ARG A 135 1.66 -20.91 -4.13
CA ARG A 135 1.60 -22.32 -3.71
C ARG A 135 2.08 -22.59 -2.28
N HIS A 136 3.07 -21.83 -1.84
CA HIS A 136 3.67 -21.94 -0.50
C HIS A 136 3.44 -20.68 0.34
N ALA A 137 2.33 -19.98 0.12
CA ALA A 137 1.95 -18.75 0.80
C ALA A 137 0.52 -18.85 1.36
N PRO A 138 0.30 -19.56 2.49
CA PRO A 138 -1.03 -19.81 3.02
C PRO A 138 -1.84 -18.54 3.31
N SER A 139 -1.18 -17.42 3.66
CA SER A 139 -1.86 -16.16 3.96
C SER A 139 -2.36 -15.41 2.71
N LYS A 140 -1.98 -15.89 1.52
CA LYS A 140 -2.43 -15.35 0.24
C LYS A 140 -3.75 -15.94 -0.23
N ASN A 141 -4.38 -16.81 0.58
CA ASN A 141 -5.73 -17.31 0.32
C ASN A 141 -6.72 -16.14 0.12
N PRO A 142 -7.40 -16.01 -1.04
CA PRO A 142 -8.27 -14.88 -1.32
C PRO A 142 -9.42 -14.71 -0.32
N ALA A 143 -9.99 -15.81 0.18
CA ALA A 143 -11.09 -15.75 1.15
C ALA A 143 -10.64 -15.16 2.50
N LEU A 144 -9.42 -15.49 2.95
CA LEU A 144 -8.82 -14.90 4.14
C LEU A 144 -8.63 -13.38 3.98
N ARG A 145 -8.10 -12.97 2.82
CA ARG A 145 -7.81 -11.55 2.54
C ARG A 145 -9.09 -10.74 2.40
N LEU A 146 -10.08 -11.24 1.68
CA LEU A 146 -11.42 -10.63 1.59
C LEU A 146 -12.10 -10.55 2.96
N HIS A 147 -11.96 -11.58 3.80
CA HIS A 147 -12.51 -11.55 5.16
C HIS A 147 -11.90 -10.42 5.99
N GLN A 148 -10.59 -10.21 5.90
CA GLN A 148 -9.93 -9.11 6.59
C GLN A 148 -10.38 -7.74 6.09
N LEU A 149 -10.57 -7.55 4.77
CA LEU A 149 -11.12 -6.30 4.25
C LEU A 149 -12.51 -6.03 4.85
N ARG A 150 -13.36 -7.05 5.02
CA ARG A 150 -14.67 -6.90 5.68
C ARG A 150 -14.53 -6.50 7.15
N GLN A 151 -13.66 -7.17 7.90
CA GLN A 151 -13.40 -6.87 9.31
C GLN A 151 -12.83 -5.44 9.52
N ALA A 152 -11.96 -4.97 8.63
CA ALA A 152 -11.48 -3.59 8.64
C ALA A 152 -12.63 -2.59 8.45
N GLY A 153 -13.59 -2.92 7.59
CA GLY A 153 -14.83 -2.19 7.40
C GLY A 153 -15.72 -2.16 8.64
N GLU A 154 -15.96 -3.30 9.28
CA GLU A 154 -16.71 -3.40 10.55
C GLU A 154 -16.08 -2.52 11.64
N LEU A 155 -14.75 -2.48 11.69
CA LEU A 155 -13.98 -1.66 12.61
C LEU A 155 -13.88 -0.19 12.21
N LYS A 156 -14.39 0.22 11.03
CA LYS A 156 -14.22 1.57 10.46
C LYS A 156 -12.76 2.01 10.43
N ILE A 157 -11.89 1.16 9.90
CA ILE A 157 -10.47 1.46 9.70
C ILE A 157 -10.31 2.00 8.27
N PRO A 158 -9.76 3.20 8.06
CA PRO A 158 -9.40 3.66 6.72
C PRO A 158 -8.36 2.70 6.16
N PHE A 159 -8.62 2.13 4.97
CA PHE A 159 -7.88 0.96 4.53
C PHE A 159 -7.46 1.00 3.06
N THR A 160 -6.27 0.47 2.78
CA THR A 160 -5.68 0.38 1.44
C THR A 160 -5.67 -1.07 0.96
N THR A 161 -6.11 -1.29 -0.27
CA THR A 161 -6.04 -2.61 -0.91
C THR A 161 -5.72 -2.46 -2.39
N GLY A 162 -5.76 -3.54 -3.15
CA GLY A 162 -5.43 -3.52 -4.57
C GLY A 162 -5.20 -4.90 -5.14
N ILE A 163 -4.89 -4.92 -6.44
CA ILE A 163 -4.58 -6.14 -7.19
C ILE A 163 -3.14 -6.09 -7.71
N LEU A 164 -2.53 -7.26 -7.85
CA LEU A 164 -1.26 -7.44 -8.55
C LEU A 164 -1.59 -7.96 -9.95
N VAL A 165 -0.90 -7.44 -10.97
CA VAL A 165 -1.11 -7.85 -12.36
C VAL A 165 0.19 -8.26 -13.03
N GLY A 166 0.17 -9.29 -13.86
CA GLY A 166 1.34 -9.88 -14.52
C GLY A 166 1.88 -11.16 -13.87
N LEU A 167 1.13 -11.77 -12.93
CA LEU A 167 1.53 -12.99 -12.22
C LEU A 167 0.92 -14.28 -12.80
N GLY A 168 0.23 -14.17 -13.93
CA GLY A 168 -0.46 -15.28 -14.60
C GLY A 168 -1.98 -15.24 -14.45
N GLU A 169 -2.53 -14.17 -13.88
CA GLU A 169 -3.95 -13.89 -13.85
C GLU A 169 -4.50 -13.59 -15.26
N THR A 170 -5.77 -13.95 -15.49
CA THR A 170 -6.49 -13.61 -16.72
C THR A 170 -7.14 -12.22 -16.63
N ALA A 171 -7.61 -11.67 -17.75
CA ALA A 171 -8.39 -10.44 -17.74
C ALA A 171 -9.66 -10.56 -16.89
N ASP A 172 -10.31 -11.73 -16.91
CA ASP A 172 -11.50 -12.01 -16.08
C ASP A 172 -11.15 -12.03 -14.59
N ASP A 173 -10.00 -12.61 -14.21
CA ASP A 173 -9.52 -12.60 -12.82
C ASP A 173 -9.32 -11.17 -12.30
N ARG A 174 -8.80 -10.26 -13.13
CA ARG A 174 -8.63 -8.83 -12.80
C ARG A 174 -9.99 -8.18 -12.53
N VAL A 175 -10.95 -8.40 -13.45
CA VAL A 175 -12.31 -7.84 -13.34
C VAL A 175 -13.04 -8.36 -12.11
N GLU A 176 -13.00 -9.67 -11.85
CA GLU A 176 -13.65 -10.26 -10.67
C GLU A 176 -13.04 -9.75 -9.36
N SER A 177 -11.73 -9.55 -9.33
CA SER A 177 -11.04 -8.96 -8.17
C SER A 177 -11.44 -7.51 -7.92
N LEU A 178 -11.56 -6.70 -8.98
CA LEU A 178 -12.06 -5.32 -8.87
C LEU A 178 -13.53 -5.28 -8.41
N LYS A 179 -14.38 -6.18 -8.91
CA LYS A 179 -15.78 -6.30 -8.45
C LYS A 179 -15.87 -6.68 -6.98
N ALA A 180 -15.03 -7.60 -6.51
CA ALA A 180 -14.97 -8.00 -5.11
C ALA A 180 -14.57 -6.82 -4.19
N ILE A 181 -13.54 -6.05 -4.58
CA ILE A 181 -13.13 -4.82 -3.90
C ILE A 181 -14.28 -3.81 -3.89
N ALA A 182 -14.93 -3.58 -5.04
CA ALA A 182 -16.05 -2.65 -5.16
C ALA A 182 -17.25 -3.07 -4.29
N GLN A 183 -17.50 -4.38 -4.13
CA GLN A 183 -18.55 -4.88 -3.23
C GLN A 183 -18.23 -4.55 -1.78
N VAL A 184 -17.00 -4.82 -1.32
CA VAL A 184 -16.56 -4.45 0.04
C VAL A 184 -16.69 -2.94 0.25
N GLN A 185 -16.27 -2.12 -0.73
CA GLN A 185 -16.39 -0.67 -0.62
C GLN A 185 -17.85 -0.20 -0.57
N ARG A 186 -18.77 -0.78 -1.34
CA ARG A 186 -20.20 -0.46 -1.26
C ARG A 186 -20.81 -0.82 0.09
N GLU A 187 -20.33 -1.88 0.71
CA GLU A 187 -20.87 -2.39 1.98
C GLU A 187 -20.36 -1.59 3.19
N PHE A 188 -19.07 -1.24 3.21
CA PHE A 188 -18.43 -0.64 4.39
C PHE A 188 -17.87 0.77 4.17
N GLY A 189 -17.63 1.17 2.92
CA GLY A 189 -17.18 2.52 2.57
C GLY A 189 -15.81 2.92 3.09
N HIS A 190 -14.95 1.98 3.51
CA HIS A 190 -13.71 2.23 4.25
C HIS A 190 -12.42 2.16 3.41
N LEU A 191 -12.51 1.64 2.19
CA LEU A 191 -11.38 1.51 1.28
C LEU A 191 -11.08 2.88 0.67
N GLN A 192 -9.90 3.41 0.96
CA GLN A 192 -9.49 4.74 0.51
C GLN A 192 -8.93 4.70 -0.91
N GLU A 193 -8.17 3.65 -1.20
CA GLU A 193 -7.41 3.50 -2.43
C GLU A 193 -7.36 2.03 -2.87
N CYS A 194 -7.44 1.83 -4.19
CA CYS A 194 -7.20 0.56 -4.85
C CYS A 194 -5.93 0.68 -5.69
N ILE A 195 -4.90 -0.05 -5.30
CA ILE A 195 -3.62 -0.11 -5.99
C ILE A 195 -3.73 -1.06 -7.17
N LEU A 196 -3.39 -0.59 -8.37
CA LEU A 196 -3.16 -1.42 -9.54
C LEU A 196 -1.65 -1.53 -9.71
N GLN A 197 -1.06 -2.60 -9.15
CA GLN A 197 0.39 -2.75 -9.11
C GLN A 197 0.85 -3.75 -10.17
N PRO A 198 1.57 -3.29 -11.21
CA PRO A 198 2.22 -4.18 -12.16
C PRO A 198 3.33 -4.97 -11.47
N TYR A 199 3.36 -6.29 -11.66
CA TYR A 199 4.53 -7.11 -11.36
C TYR A 199 5.65 -6.75 -12.33
N SER A 200 6.81 -6.46 -11.77
CA SER A 200 8.05 -6.22 -12.49
C SER A 200 9.11 -7.18 -11.93
N PRO A 201 9.83 -7.95 -12.76
CA PRO A 201 10.78 -8.93 -12.28
C PRO A 201 11.91 -8.29 -11.48
N GLY A 202 12.21 -8.84 -10.31
CA GLY A 202 13.32 -8.43 -9.45
C GLY A 202 14.44 -9.47 -9.38
N THR A 203 15.48 -9.15 -8.62
CA THR A 203 16.72 -9.94 -8.53
C THR A 203 16.72 -11.01 -7.44
N GLN A 204 15.78 -10.97 -6.50
CA GLN A 204 15.72 -11.87 -5.33
C GLN A 204 14.61 -12.93 -5.41
N GLU A 205 13.71 -12.79 -6.38
CA GLU A 205 12.61 -13.71 -6.60
C GLU A 205 13.04 -15.02 -7.30
N THR A 206 12.13 -16.00 -7.30
CA THR A 206 12.34 -17.31 -7.96
C THR A 206 11.37 -17.54 -9.11
N TRP A 207 10.40 -16.64 -9.29
CA TRP A 207 9.45 -16.65 -10.38
C TRP A 207 10.13 -16.19 -11.67
N MET A 208 9.96 -16.95 -12.75
CA MET A 208 10.52 -16.64 -14.07
C MET A 208 9.45 -16.00 -14.96
N GLY A 209 8.80 -14.95 -14.47
CA GLY A 209 7.82 -14.18 -15.23
C GLY A 209 8.47 -13.07 -16.06
N ASN A 210 7.81 -12.65 -17.14
CA ASN A 210 8.32 -11.57 -18.00
C ASN A 210 7.92 -10.16 -17.51
N GLY A 211 7.16 -10.07 -16.41
CA GLY A 211 6.52 -8.83 -15.98
C GLY A 211 5.22 -8.53 -16.72
N PHE A 212 4.50 -7.52 -16.24
CA PHE A 212 3.28 -7.01 -16.85
C PHE A 212 3.58 -6.10 -18.05
N ASP A 213 2.82 -6.20 -19.14
CA ASP A 213 2.91 -5.27 -20.26
C ASP A 213 2.27 -3.93 -19.88
N LEU A 214 3.10 -2.92 -19.58
CA LEU A 214 2.64 -1.58 -19.16
C LEU A 214 1.71 -0.90 -20.18
N ARG A 215 1.70 -1.32 -21.47
CA ARG A 215 0.76 -0.80 -22.47
C ARG A 215 -0.70 -1.17 -22.16
N GLU A 216 -0.92 -2.24 -21.40
CA GLU A 216 -2.25 -2.65 -20.94
C GLU A 216 -2.73 -1.83 -19.73
N LEU A 217 -1.83 -1.18 -18.98
CA LEU A 217 -2.16 -0.55 -17.71
C LEU A 217 -3.21 0.57 -17.83
N PRO A 218 -3.14 1.50 -18.81
CA PRO A 218 -4.18 2.53 -18.95
C PRO A 218 -5.58 1.92 -19.19
N THR A 219 -5.67 0.83 -19.94
CA THR A 219 -6.93 0.11 -20.17
C THR A 219 -7.45 -0.49 -18.87
N LEU A 220 -6.56 -1.13 -18.08
CA LEU A 220 -6.92 -1.66 -16.77
C LEU A 220 -7.37 -0.56 -15.80
N VAL A 221 -6.70 0.60 -15.80
CA VAL A 221 -7.09 1.77 -15.00
C VAL A 221 -8.50 2.24 -15.39
N ALA A 222 -8.80 2.34 -16.69
CA ALA A 222 -10.14 2.72 -17.16
C ALA A 222 -11.22 1.72 -16.71
N ILE A 223 -10.93 0.41 -16.80
CA ILE A 223 -11.82 -0.65 -16.31
C ILE A 223 -12.02 -0.55 -14.80
N ALA A 224 -10.95 -0.35 -14.04
CA ALA A 224 -11.02 -0.15 -12.60
C ALA A 224 -11.84 1.09 -12.28
N ARG A 225 -11.72 2.17 -13.05
CA ARG A 225 -12.49 3.39 -12.81
C ARG A 225 -13.98 3.21 -13.01
N ASP A 226 -14.39 2.41 -13.98
CA ASP A 226 -15.80 2.05 -14.23
C ASP A 226 -16.38 1.16 -13.12
N ILE A 227 -15.61 0.18 -12.62
CA ILE A 227 -16.07 -0.79 -11.63
C ILE A 227 -16.08 -0.22 -10.20
N LEU A 228 -15.03 0.53 -9.84
CA LEU A 228 -14.77 0.96 -8.47
C LEU A 228 -15.59 2.22 -8.14
N PRO A 229 -16.13 2.35 -6.90
CA PRO A 229 -16.80 3.57 -6.46
C PRO A 229 -15.94 4.83 -6.59
N ILE A 230 -16.56 5.96 -6.96
CA ILE A 230 -15.87 7.23 -7.26
C ILE A 230 -15.10 7.81 -6.06
N ASN A 231 -15.53 7.49 -4.85
CA ASN A 231 -14.89 7.94 -3.60
C ASN A 231 -13.63 7.14 -3.22
N MET A 232 -13.24 6.17 -4.05
CA MET A 232 -12.00 5.41 -3.89
C MET A 232 -10.99 5.85 -4.96
N ALA A 233 -9.80 6.23 -4.50
CA ALA A 233 -8.70 6.57 -5.38
C ALA A 233 -8.19 5.33 -6.12
N ILE A 234 -7.72 5.54 -7.36
CA ILE A 234 -6.99 4.51 -8.09
C ILE A 234 -5.52 4.90 -8.03
N GLN A 235 -4.75 4.05 -7.35
CA GLN A 235 -3.33 4.24 -7.16
C GLN A 235 -2.54 3.45 -8.21
N ILE A 236 -1.54 4.10 -8.81
CA ILE A 236 -0.52 3.45 -9.63
C ILE A 236 0.88 3.76 -9.08
N PRO A 237 1.76 2.77 -8.92
CA PRO A 237 3.11 2.99 -8.38
C PRO A 237 4.05 3.58 -9.47
N PRO A 238 4.53 4.83 -9.32
CA PRO A 238 5.26 5.51 -10.38
C PRO A 238 6.66 4.93 -10.66
N ASN A 239 7.21 4.15 -9.73
CA ASN A 239 8.46 3.41 -9.95
C ASN A 239 8.30 2.20 -10.88
N LEU A 240 7.11 1.59 -10.92
CA LEU A 240 6.83 0.45 -11.78
C LEU A 240 6.21 0.88 -13.12
N VAL A 241 5.62 2.07 -13.19
CA VAL A 241 5.19 2.71 -14.44
C VAL A 241 6.33 3.56 -15.02
N THR A 242 7.38 2.88 -15.48
CA THR A 242 8.67 3.49 -15.85
C THR A 242 8.64 4.40 -17.07
N GLN A 243 7.61 4.31 -17.91
CA GLN A 243 7.46 5.12 -19.12
C GLN A 243 6.60 6.37 -18.83
N PRO A 244 7.11 7.60 -19.01
CA PRO A 244 6.35 8.82 -18.77
C PRO A 244 5.02 8.91 -19.56
N SER A 245 5.01 8.41 -20.79
CA SER A 245 3.79 8.35 -21.61
C SER A 245 2.73 7.42 -21.04
N MET A 246 3.14 6.27 -20.47
CA MET A 246 2.23 5.32 -19.82
C MET A 246 1.71 5.87 -18.50
N LEU A 247 2.56 6.55 -17.73
CA LEU A 247 2.14 7.27 -16.53
C LEU A 247 1.02 8.24 -16.90
N LEU A 248 1.27 9.19 -17.80
CA LEU A 248 0.26 10.17 -18.24
C LEU A 248 -1.02 9.50 -18.79
N ALA A 249 -0.89 8.43 -19.57
CA ALA A 249 -2.05 7.70 -20.09
C ALA A 249 -2.90 7.08 -18.96
N CYS A 250 -2.28 6.58 -17.88
CA CYS A 250 -3.01 6.08 -16.73
C CYS A 250 -3.74 7.20 -15.96
N LEU A 251 -3.12 8.38 -15.83
CA LEU A 251 -3.77 9.54 -15.21
C LEU A 251 -5.01 9.97 -16.01
N GLU A 252 -4.90 10.05 -17.33
CA GLU A 252 -6.03 10.35 -18.21
C GLU A 252 -7.12 9.27 -18.16
N ALA A 253 -6.75 8.00 -17.91
CA ALA A 253 -7.68 6.89 -17.75
C ALA A 253 -8.41 6.88 -16.40
N GLY A 254 -7.98 7.69 -15.42
CA GLY A 254 -8.65 7.85 -14.13
C GLY A 254 -7.83 7.44 -12.90
N ALA A 255 -6.52 7.19 -13.04
CA ALA A 255 -5.63 7.12 -11.89
C ALA A 255 -5.56 8.49 -11.21
N SER A 256 -5.68 8.52 -9.89
CA SER A 256 -5.80 9.74 -9.11
C SER A 256 -4.80 9.83 -7.96
N ASP A 257 -3.97 8.80 -7.77
CA ASP A 257 -2.95 8.76 -6.73
C ASP A 257 -1.69 8.00 -7.16
N LEU A 258 -0.52 8.44 -6.71
CA LEU A 258 0.78 7.80 -6.96
C LEU A 258 1.30 6.98 -5.77
N GLY A 259 0.55 6.94 -4.67
CA GLY A 259 0.87 6.20 -3.45
C GLY A 259 1.91 6.89 -2.57
N GLY A 260 2.45 6.11 -1.64
CA GLY A 260 3.59 6.49 -0.83
C GLY A 260 4.86 6.53 -1.66
N ILE A 261 5.48 7.70 -1.79
CA ILE A 261 6.79 7.87 -2.42
C ILE A 261 7.83 7.85 -1.30
N SER A 262 8.69 6.84 -1.34
CA SER A 262 9.74 6.63 -0.33
C SER A 262 11.14 6.70 -0.94
N PRO A 263 12.17 7.18 -0.20
CA PRO A 263 13.54 7.19 -0.68
C PRO A 263 14.07 5.83 -1.14
N ILE A 264 13.58 4.75 -0.52
CA ILE A 264 13.89 3.35 -0.84
C ILE A 264 12.57 2.60 -0.96
N ASP A 265 12.39 1.81 -2.01
CA ASP A 265 11.30 0.83 -2.10
C ASP A 265 11.81 -0.51 -1.57
N GLU A 266 11.28 -0.95 -0.43
CA GLU A 266 11.66 -2.21 0.20
C GLU A 266 11.00 -3.42 -0.49
N VAL A 267 9.88 -3.23 -1.19
CA VAL A 267 9.14 -4.30 -1.89
C VAL A 267 9.75 -4.58 -3.26
N ASN A 268 10.10 -3.52 -3.99
CA ASN A 268 10.67 -3.57 -5.34
C ASN A 268 12.03 -2.85 -5.37
N PRO A 269 13.06 -3.38 -4.70
CA PRO A 269 14.35 -2.68 -4.54
C PRO A 269 15.08 -2.40 -5.87
N ASP A 270 14.79 -3.16 -6.93
CA ASP A 270 15.33 -2.94 -8.27
C ASP A 270 14.66 -1.78 -9.03
N TYR A 271 13.57 -1.21 -8.49
CA TYR A 271 12.75 -0.16 -9.11
C TYR A 271 12.62 1.04 -8.15
N PRO A 272 13.61 1.96 -8.12
CA PRO A 272 13.60 3.08 -7.19
C PRO A 272 12.49 4.09 -7.52
N HIS A 273 11.94 4.73 -6.48
CA HIS A 273 10.97 5.79 -6.67
C HIS A 273 11.54 7.00 -7.41
N PRO A 274 10.82 7.56 -8.40
CA PRO A 274 11.18 8.85 -8.96
C PRO A 274 11.01 9.94 -7.89
N SER A 275 11.89 10.94 -7.93
CA SER A 275 11.75 12.11 -7.07
C SER A 275 10.47 12.90 -7.39
N VAL A 276 9.92 13.60 -6.40
CA VAL A 276 8.80 14.54 -6.59
C VAL A 276 9.12 15.59 -7.68
N GLY A 277 10.38 16.05 -7.73
CA GLY A 277 10.85 16.99 -8.74
C GLY A 277 10.80 16.42 -10.17
N SER A 278 11.28 15.19 -10.37
CA SER A 278 11.25 14.52 -11.67
C SER A 278 9.81 14.19 -12.10
N LEU A 279 8.95 13.76 -11.18
CA LEU A 279 7.52 13.58 -11.47
C LEU A 279 6.88 14.90 -11.90
N SER A 280 7.16 16.00 -11.18
CA SER A 280 6.64 17.33 -11.54
C SER A 280 7.07 17.77 -12.94
N GLN A 281 8.28 17.43 -13.38
CA GLN A 281 8.77 17.75 -14.73
C GLN A 281 8.01 16.99 -15.83
N VAL A 282 7.56 15.77 -15.54
CA VAL A 282 6.73 14.96 -16.46
C VAL A 282 5.28 15.47 -16.47
N LEU A 283 4.73 15.80 -15.30
CA LEU A 283 3.31 16.10 -15.11
C LEU A 283 2.92 17.51 -15.56
N LYS A 284 3.72 18.53 -15.22
CA LYS A 284 3.39 19.95 -15.49
C LYS A 284 3.16 20.26 -16.97
N PRO A 285 3.99 19.80 -17.93
CA PRO A 285 3.74 20.04 -19.36
C PRO A 285 2.43 19.44 -19.86
N ALA A 286 1.91 18.39 -19.21
CA ALA A 286 0.65 17.75 -19.53
C ALA A 286 -0.56 18.38 -18.79
N GLY A 287 -0.36 19.49 -18.05
CA GLY A 287 -1.42 20.18 -17.32
C GLY A 287 -1.81 19.56 -15.97
N TRP A 288 -0.96 18.68 -15.43
CA TRP A 288 -1.17 18.04 -14.13
C TRP A 288 -0.36 18.73 -13.01
N SER A 289 -0.99 18.96 -11.86
CA SER A 289 -0.32 19.36 -10.61
C SER A 289 -0.13 18.15 -9.71
N LEU A 290 1.08 17.98 -9.20
CA LEU A 290 1.42 16.96 -8.20
C LEU A 290 1.29 17.57 -6.81
N GLU A 291 0.43 17.00 -5.97
CA GLU A 291 0.13 17.52 -4.63
C GLU A 291 0.41 16.47 -3.56
N ALA A 292 1.08 16.89 -2.50
CA ALA A 292 1.31 16.03 -1.35
C ALA A 292 0.01 15.89 -0.55
N ARG A 293 -0.27 14.69 -0.04
CA ARG A 293 -1.37 14.41 0.89
C ARG A 293 -0.86 13.65 2.11
N LEU A 294 -1.71 13.60 3.14
CA LEU A 294 -1.49 12.70 4.27
C LEU A 294 -1.82 11.24 3.88
N PRO A 295 -1.33 10.25 4.64
CA PRO A 295 -1.62 8.82 4.42
C PRO A 295 -3.07 8.41 4.70
N VAL A 296 -3.92 9.34 5.12
CA VAL A 296 -5.36 9.16 5.30
C VAL A 296 -6.10 10.26 4.54
N TYR A 297 -7.16 9.88 3.83
CA TYR A 297 -7.96 10.85 3.06
C TYR A 297 -8.95 11.57 4.00
N SER A 298 -9.26 12.82 3.68
CA SER A 298 -9.98 13.74 4.59
C SER A 298 -11.34 13.21 5.06
N GLN A 299 -12.07 12.49 4.20
CA GLN A 299 -13.36 11.89 4.55
C GLN A 299 -13.28 10.82 5.67
N TYR A 300 -12.09 10.30 5.95
CA TYR A 300 -11.87 9.25 6.94
C TYR A 300 -11.29 9.74 8.26
N ILE A 301 -10.86 11.00 8.33
CA ILE A 301 -10.27 11.59 9.56
C ILE A 301 -11.24 11.45 10.74
N GLU A 302 -12.55 11.60 10.51
CA GLU A 302 -13.55 11.51 11.56
C GLU A 302 -13.64 10.13 12.23
N TRP A 303 -13.16 9.08 11.58
CA TRP A 303 -13.19 7.71 12.10
C TRP A 303 -12.02 7.38 13.02
N LEU A 304 -11.02 8.26 13.05
CA LEU A 304 -9.81 8.10 13.84
C LEU A 304 -10.05 8.43 15.32
N THR A 305 -9.17 7.92 16.18
CA THR A 305 -9.20 8.25 17.60
C THR A 305 -8.81 9.71 17.83
N PRO A 306 -9.21 10.33 18.97
CA PRO A 306 -8.82 11.72 19.26
C PRO A 306 -7.32 11.97 19.17
N ARG A 307 -6.49 11.05 19.70
CA ARG A 307 -5.02 11.11 19.62
C ARG A 307 -4.52 11.20 18.18
N LEU A 308 -5.11 10.43 17.26
CA LEU A 308 -4.71 10.43 15.86
C LEU A 308 -5.19 11.68 15.11
N LYS A 309 -6.38 12.21 15.45
CA LYS A 309 -6.86 13.50 14.93
C LYS A 309 -5.93 14.65 15.34
N GLU A 310 -5.46 14.65 16.59
CA GLU A 310 -4.47 15.61 17.08
C GLU A 310 -3.14 15.50 16.33
N ALA A 311 -2.64 14.27 16.11
CA ALA A 311 -1.42 14.04 15.34
C ALA A 311 -1.54 14.57 13.89
N ILE A 312 -2.70 14.38 13.25
CA ILE A 312 -2.99 14.92 11.92
C ILE A 312 -3.00 16.45 11.93
N ALA A 313 -3.72 17.07 12.86
CA ALA A 313 -3.83 18.53 12.94
C ALA A 313 -2.47 19.21 13.20
N LEU A 314 -1.59 18.57 13.97
CA LEU A 314 -0.20 19.02 14.13
C LEU A 314 0.58 18.89 12.82
N ARG A 315 0.38 17.79 12.09
CA ARG A 315 1.10 17.54 10.86
C ARG A 315 0.70 18.51 9.75
N GLU A 316 -0.59 18.79 9.57
CA GLU A 316 -1.12 19.74 8.57
C GLU A 316 -0.54 21.16 8.71
N GLN A 317 -0.12 21.57 9.90
CA GLN A 317 0.52 22.87 10.12
C GLN A 317 1.96 22.94 9.57
N THR A 318 2.56 21.79 9.28
CA THR A 318 3.98 21.65 8.92
C THR A 318 4.21 21.01 7.55
N PHE A 319 3.14 20.57 6.89
CA PHE A 319 3.16 19.75 5.68
C PHE A 319 2.84 20.56 4.42
#